data_AF-A0A2S9PY98-F1
#
_entry.id   AF-A0A2S9PY98-F1
#
_cell.length_a   1.000
_cell.length_b   1.000
_cell.length_c   1.000
_cell.angle_alpha   90.00
_cell.angle_beta   90.00
_cell.angle_gamma   90.00
#
_symmetry.space_group_name_H-M   'P 1'
#
loop_
_entity.id
_entity.type
_entity.pdbx_description
1 polymer ?
#
loop_
_entity_poly.entity_id
_entity_poly.type
_entity_poly.pdbx_seq_one_letter_code
_entity_poly.pdbx_strand_id
1 'polypeptide(L)'
;MAITQVGSATTATSAGATSISVAKPTGVASGDVLIAHFSHNDQTATLTGWTLVNSTKSPGVAFRDGLFYKVAGGSEPASYTFSVPANTGPLVGSITAWRGVDTSAPINDEAVTGVDDPTEPPTTPSATTSFAVTRVFYFRAARRPSSTSNADIPTFSESVTGVSEELDVGVFSGGTTCYAHALYSKDADETASGTKAGIAISNSQTNNVQGNVLRTFALKADVPESSGSVAGTLPAVTAAITATASHDGPLSGALPAPTAAFAGEHFAPADGPVAATLPALSGAFAGGVEGLATMAGTLPAVTASLAAEIVFGPLAGTLPAVTAALVVETRPFGPNVLAVEPEDRRVVMTE
;
A
#
# COMPACT_ATOMS: atom_id res chain seq x y z
N MET A 1 9.78 0.20 -7.63
CA MET A 1 10.85 1.07 -8.18
C MET A 1 11.88 1.31 -7.08
N ALA A 2 13.12 1.68 -7.42
CA ALA A 2 14.11 2.05 -6.39
C ALA A 2 13.77 3.44 -5.84
N ILE A 3 13.92 3.61 -4.52
CA ILE A 3 13.77 4.91 -3.88
C ILE A 3 15.04 5.71 -4.13
N THR A 4 14.92 6.96 -4.57
CA THR A 4 16.06 7.83 -4.87
C THR A 4 15.84 9.24 -4.37
N GLN A 5 16.88 9.88 -3.85
CA GLN A 5 16.78 11.28 -3.42
C GLN A 5 16.65 12.21 -4.64
N VAL A 6 15.83 13.26 -4.49
CA VAL A 6 15.58 14.28 -5.51
C VAL A 6 16.15 15.61 -5.04
N GLY A 7 17.25 16.03 -5.69
CA GLY A 7 18.01 17.20 -5.26
C GLY A 7 18.66 17.01 -3.89
N SER A 8 19.41 18.03 -3.46
CA SER A 8 19.96 18.04 -2.10
C SER A 8 18.91 18.47 -1.08
N ALA A 9 19.08 18.00 0.15
CA ALA A 9 18.31 18.49 1.28
C ALA A 9 18.40 20.02 1.42
N THR A 10 17.31 20.63 1.87
CA THR A 10 17.22 22.07 2.11
C THR A 10 16.88 22.31 3.57
N THR A 11 17.48 23.33 4.16
CA THR A 11 17.30 23.63 5.59
C THR A 11 17.06 25.12 5.80
N ALA A 12 16.42 25.47 6.92
CA ALA A 12 16.36 26.83 7.41
C ALA A 12 16.37 26.82 8.93
N THR A 13 16.93 27.87 9.52
CA THR A 13 16.97 28.02 10.97
C THR A 13 16.65 29.44 11.40
N SER A 14 16.23 29.58 12.66
CA SER A 14 16.10 30.86 13.32
C SER A 14 16.50 30.73 14.78
N ALA A 15 17.21 31.73 15.29
CA ALA A 15 17.56 31.84 16.69
C ALA A 15 16.34 32.13 17.60
N GLY A 16 15.27 32.68 17.03
CA GLY A 16 14.08 33.09 17.77
C GLY A 16 13.00 33.71 16.89
N ALA A 17 12.31 32.87 16.12
CA ALA A 17 11.16 33.29 15.32
C ALA A 17 10.02 32.27 15.45
N THR A 18 8.79 32.73 15.23
CA THR A 18 7.61 31.85 15.18
C THR A 18 7.46 31.13 13.84
N SER A 19 8.30 31.45 12.86
CA SER A 19 8.32 30.75 11.57
C SER A 19 9.69 30.76 10.90
N ILE A 20 9.89 29.76 10.04
CA ILE A 20 11.00 29.68 9.08
C ILE A 20 10.45 29.26 7.71
N SER A 21 11.11 29.71 6.65
CA SER A 21 10.81 29.32 5.27
C SER A 21 11.92 28.41 4.76
N VAL A 22 11.62 27.12 4.57
CA VAL A 22 12.55 26.15 4.00
C VAL A 22 12.27 26.02 2.51
N ALA A 23 13.30 26.20 1.67
CA ALA A 23 13.16 26.03 0.22
C ALA A 23 12.67 24.61 -0.11
N LYS A 24 11.96 24.45 -1.21
CA LYS A 24 11.70 23.12 -1.77
C LYS A 24 13.00 22.59 -2.41
N PRO A 25 13.37 21.31 -2.21
CA PRO A 25 14.49 20.70 -2.95
C PRO A 25 14.33 20.87 -4.47
N THR A 26 15.46 21.08 -5.16
CA THR A 26 15.47 21.27 -6.61
C THR A 26 15.10 19.97 -7.33
N GLY A 27 14.33 20.05 -8.41
CA GLY A 27 13.98 18.89 -9.23
C GLY A 27 12.79 18.06 -8.72
N VAL A 28 12.14 18.51 -7.64
CA VAL A 28 10.86 17.96 -7.18
C VAL A 28 9.81 18.08 -8.28
N ALA A 29 9.22 16.94 -8.61
CA ALA A 29 8.15 16.76 -9.57
C ALA A 29 6.91 16.15 -8.91
N SER A 30 5.77 16.17 -9.61
CA SER A 30 4.55 15.53 -9.13
C SER A 30 4.79 14.04 -8.87
N GLY A 31 4.31 13.53 -7.72
CA GLY A 31 4.48 12.15 -7.29
C GLY A 31 5.73 11.90 -6.43
N ASP A 32 6.65 12.86 -6.31
CA ASP A 32 7.74 12.75 -5.33
C ASP A 32 7.19 12.91 -3.90
N VAL A 33 7.75 12.18 -2.94
CA VAL A 33 7.43 12.31 -1.52
C VAL A 33 8.47 13.19 -0.85
N LEU A 34 8.02 14.29 -0.26
CA LEU A 34 8.84 15.16 0.56
C LEU A 34 8.72 14.73 2.02
N ILE A 35 9.85 14.74 2.71
CA ILE A 35 9.96 14.46 4.14
C ILE A 35 10.49 15.71 4.82
N ALA A 36 9.82 16.13 5.89
CA ALA A 36 10.20 17.31 6.65
C ALA A 36 10.41 16.97 8.13
N HIS A 37 11.48 17.52 8.69
CA HIS A 37 11.76 17.52 10.12
C HIS A 37 11.73 18.93 10.66
N PHE A 38 11.32 19.07 11.93
CA PHE A 38 11.45 20.32 12.66
C PHE A 38 11.98 20.05 14.06
N SER A 39 12.72 20.98 14.64
CA SER A 39 13.10 20.92 16.05
C SER A 39 12.86 22.27 16.74
N HIS A 40 12.15 22.25 17.87
CA HIS A 40 11.72 23.45 18.59
C HIS A 40 11.52 23.20 20.10
N ASN A 41 11.24 24.26 20.87
CA ASN A 41 11.07 24.22 22.32
C ASN A 41 9.68 23.73 22.78
N ASP A 42 9.41 22.44 22.55
CA ASP A 42 8.17 21.77 22.97
C ASP A 42 6.89 22.36 22.34
N GLN A 43 7.00 22.88 21.13
CA GLN A 43 5.87 23.27 20.29
C GLN A 43 5.86 22.43 19.03
N THR A 44 4.70 21.91 18.63
CA THR A 44 4.58 21.22 17.35
C THR A 44 4.42 22.25 16.24
N ALA A 45 5.32 22.23 15.26
CA ALA A 45 5.20 23.09 14.08
C ALA A 45 3.97 22.71 13.26
N THR A 46 3.37 23.69 12.61
CA THR A 46 2.31 23.52 11.61
C THR A 46 2.89 23.77 10.22
N LEU A 47 2.62 22.84 9.30
CA LEU A 47 2.98 22.93 7.89
C LEU A 47 1.72 22.67 7.05
N THR A 48 1.25 23.69 6.33
CA THR A 48 0.01 23.58 5.54
C THR A 48 0.18 22.62 4.37
N GLY A 49 -0.75 21.66 4.23
CA GLY A 49 -0.76 20.70 3.12
C GLY A 49 0.26 19.56 3.28
N TRP A 50 0.74 19.34 4.51
CA TRP A 50 1.58 18.22 4.93
C TRP A 50 0.82 17.35 5.92
N THR A 51 1.15 16.06 5.96
CA THR A 51 0.67 15.11 6.96
C THR A 51 1.70 14.98 8.06
N LEU A 52 1.30 15.25 9.31
CA LEU A 52 2.11 14.94 10.48
C LEU A 52 2.12 13.43 10.71
N VAL A 53 3.31 12.83 10.74
CA VAL A 53 3.49 11.41 11.11
C VAL A 53 3.52 11.31 12.63
N ASN A 54 4.44 12.04 13.25
CA ASN A 54 4.62 12.04 14.70
C ASN A 54 5.34 13.29 15.18
N SER A 55 5.08 13.71 16.42
CA SER A 55 5.84 14.72 17.12
C SER A 55 6.17 14.26 18.54
N THR A 56 7.46 14.22 18.85
CA THR A 56 7.97 13.65 20.09
C THR A 56 8.74 14.70 20.89
N LYS A 57 8.40 14.78 22.17
CA LYS A 57 9.09 15.63 23.14
C LYS A 57 10.15 14.80 23.88
N SER A 58 11.28 15.42 24.19
CA SER A 58 12.19 14.90 25.20
C SER A 58 11.55 15.04 26.60
N PRO A 59 11.61 14.02 27.46
CA PRO A 59 10.72 13.93 28.63
C PRO A 59 10.91 15.03 29.68
N GLY A 60 12.15 15.33 30.06
CA GLY A 60 12.49 16.25 31.15
C GLY A 60 12.86 17.67 30.69
N VAL A 61 12.95 17.91 29.39
CA VAL A 61 13.28 19.24 28.84
C VAL A 61 12.31 19.73 27.78
N ALA A 62 12.19 21.05 27.64
CA ALA A 62 11.40 21.67 26.58
C ALA A 62 12.15 21.57 25.24
N PHE A 63 12.15 20.39 24.64
CA PHE A 63 12.70 20.10 23.32
C PHE A 63 11.84 19.07 22.61
N ARG A 64 11.54 19.32 21.35
CA ARG A 64 10.62 18.51 20.55
C ARG A 64 11.08 18.46 19.11
N ASP A 65 10.89 17.30 18.50
CA ASP A 65 11.00 17.09 17.07
C ASP A 65 9.65 16.63 16.49
N GLY A 66 9.47 16.74 15.18
CA GLY A 66 8.46 15.97 14.50
C GLY A 66 8.75 15.75 13.03
N LEU A 67 8.13 14.69 12.52
CA LEU A 67 8.26 14.16 11.17
C LEU A 67 6.96 14.40 10.41
N PHE A 68 7.08 15.00 9.23
CA PHE A 68 5.98 15.23 8.31
C PHE A 68 6.31 14.63 6.95
N TYR A 69 5.26 14.26 6.19
CA TYR A 69 5.41 13.99 4.77
C TYR A 69 4.41 14.78 3.93
N LYS A 70 4.74 14.93 2.64
CA LYS A 70 3.85 15.47 1.62
C LYS A 70 4.11 14.76 0.30
N VAL A 71 3.05 14.39 -0.41
CA VAL A 71 3.15 14.01 -1.83
C VAL A 71 3.11 15.29 -2.65
N ALA A 72 4.14 15.51 -3.46
CA ALA A 72 4.20 16.64 -4.39
C ALA A 72 3.12 16.51 -5.47
N GLY A 73 2.38 17.59 -5.70
CA GLY A 73 1.49 17.74 -6.84
C GLY A 73 2.16 18.44 -8.03
N GLY A 74 1.35 18.77 -9.04
CA GLY A 74 1.81 19.51 -10.23
C GLY A 74 2.16 20.99 -9.99
N SER A 75 1.98 21.52 -8.77
CA SER A 75 2.22 22.93 -8.44
C SER A 75 2.68 23.10 -7.00
N GLU A 76 3.97 22.86 -6.78
CA GLU A 76 4.59 23.07 -5.47
C GLU A 76 5.24 24.46 -5.37
N PRO A 77 5.09 25.19 -4.24
CA PRO A 77 5.69 26.50 -4.04
C PRO A 77 7.22 26.43 -4.06
N ALA A 78 7.88 27.59 -4.13
CA ALA A 78 9.33 27.67 -4.04
C ALA A 78 9.86 27.33 -2.63
N SER A 79 9.05 27.54 -1.60
CA SER A 79 9.36 27.22 -0.21
C SER A 79 8.12 26.82 0.58
N TYR A 80 8.33 26.11 1.69
CA TYR A 80 7.31 25.77 2.67
C TYR A 80 7.60 26.48 3.99
N THR A 81 6.54 26.94 4.63
CA THR A 81 6.63 27.67 5.91
C THR A 81 6.31 26.73 7.06
N PHE A 82 7.23 26.64 8.01
CA PHE A 82 7.04 25.98 9.29
C PHE A 82 6.63 27.05 10.28
N SER A 83 5.51 26.88 10.99
CA SER A 83 5.02 27.88 11.95
C SER A 83 4.75 27.26 13.32
N VAL A 84 5.12 27.95 14.39
CA VAL A 84 4.81 27.57 15.77
C VAL A 84 3.89 28.64 16.41
N PRO A 85 2.94 28.23 17.27
CA PRO A 85 1.86 29.13 17.74
C PRO A 85 2.33 30.24 18.69
N ALA A 86 3.40 30.00 19.44
CA ALA A 86 4.02 30.98 20.32
C ALA A 86 5.48 30.59 20.59
N ASN A 87 6.28 31.55 21.06
CA ASN A 87 7.69 31.43 21.50
C ASN A 87 8.75 31.75 20.42
N THR A 88 9.88 32.31 20.88
CA THR A 88 11.07 32.70 20.11
C THR A 88 12.27 31.84 20.53
N GLY A 89 12.05 30.53 20.71
CA GLY A 89 13.14 29.58 20.89
C GLY A 89 13.87 29.32 19.57
N PRO A 90 15.04 28.65 19.60
CA PRO A 90 15.66 28.21 18.37
C PRO A 90 14.71 27.28 17.60
N LEU A 91 14.64 27.50 16.29
CA LEU A 91 13.81 26.75 15.35
C LEU A 91 14.71 26.22 14.24
N VAL A 92 14.66 24.90 14.03
CA VAL A 92 15.39 24.20 12.96
C VAL A 92 14.37 23.49 12.09
N GLY A 93 14.47 23.62 10.78
CA GLY A 93 13.63 22.89 9.83
C GLY A 93 14.44 22.39 8.65
N SER A 94 14.06 21.22 8.15
CA SER A 94 14.68 20.60 6.99
C SER A 94 13.65 19.90 6.11
N ILE A 95 13.96 19.79 4.82
CA ILE A 95 13.17 19.07 3.82
C ILE A 95 14.12 18.23 2.96
N THR A 96 13.79 16.96 2.78
CA THR A 96 14.33 16.07 1.74
C THR A 96 13.21 15.65 0.80
N ALA A 97 13.56 15.22 -0.41
CA ALA A 97 12.60 14.73 -1.39
C ALA A 97 13.04 13.38 -1.97
N TRP A 98 12.08 12.50 -2.20
CA TRP A 98 12.32 11.11 -2.58
C TRP A 98 11.36 10.67 -3.68
N ARG A 99 11.92 10.07 -4.72
CA ARG A 99 11.17 9.50 -5.86
C ARG A 99 11.11 7.99 -5.74
N GLY A 100 10.04 7.40 -6.27
CA GLY A 100 9.81 5.96 -6.23
C GLY A 100 9.23 5.49 -4.89
N VAL A 101 8.63 6.40 -4.12
CA VAL A 101 7.94 6.13 -2.85
C VAL A 101 6.44 6.00 -3.11
N ASP A 102 5.78 5.07 -2.42
CA ASP A 102 4.32 4.89 -2.46
C ASP A 102 3.64 6.20 -2.03
N THR A 103 2.78 6.75 -2.89
CA THR A 103 2.11 8.04 -2.64
C THR A 103 0.80 7.91 -1.86
N SER A 104 0.27 6.69 -1.72
CA SER A 104 -0.94 6.41 -0.94
C SER A 104 -0.64 6.21 0.54
N ALA A 105 0.50 5.57 0.85
CA ALA A 105 0.97 5.33 2.21
C ALA A 105 2.51 5.39 2.29
N PRO A 106 3.10 6.60 2.28
CA PRO A 106 4.56 6.75 2.13
C PRO A 106 5.39 6.19 3.28
N ILE A 107 4.88 6.27 4.52
CA ILE A 107 5.58 5.78 5.71
C ILE A 107 5.18 4.33 5.96
N ASN A 108 6.13 3.40 5.86
CA ASN A 108 5.84 2.00 6.18
C ASN A 108 5.83 1.75 7.69
N ASP A 109 6.80 2.32 8.40
CA ASP A 109 6.85 2.31 9.85
C ASP A 109 7.76 3.42 10.40
N GLU A 110 7.57 3.75 11.67
CA GLU A 110 8.37 4.70 12.43
C GLU A 110 8.51 4.26 13.88
N ALA A 111 9.75 4.27 14.39
CA ALA A 111 10.04 4.22 15.81
C ALA A 111 10.75 5.51 16.25
N VAL A 112 10.35 6.04 17.41
CA VAL A 112 10.90 7.29 17.95
C VAL A 112 10.99 7.26 19.48
N THR A 113 12.04 7.87 20.02
CA THR A 113 12.25 8.00 21.47
C THR A 113 12.81 9.38 21.80
N GLY A 114 12.27 10.02 22.84
CA GLY A 114 12.87 11.20 23.48
C GLY A 114 13.74 10.81 24.67
N VAL A 115 14.96 11.35 24.76
CA VAL A 115 15.90 11.06 25.87
C VAL A 115 16.61 12.35 26.31
N ASP A 116 16.60 12.68 27.60
CA ASP A 116 17.21 13.92 28.07
C ASP A 116 18.75 13.88 28.01
N ASP A 117 19.37 12.89 28.65
CA ASP A 117 20.82 12.77 28.79
C ASP A 117 21.26 11.32 28.46
N PRO A 118 21.33 10.97 27.17
CA PRO A 118 21.72 9.62 26.75
C PRO A 118 23.22 9.39 26.93
N THR A 119 23.60 8.13 27.22
CA THR A 119 24.99 7.68 27.02
C THR A 119 25.37 7.79 25.55
N GLU A 120 26.53 8.40 25.27
CA GLU A 120 27.02 8.57 23.91
C GLU A 120 27.80 7.36 23.38
N PRO A 121 27.60 6.95 22.11
CA PRO A 121 26.53 7.37 21.22
C PRO A 121 25.21 6.63 21.53
N PRO A 122 24.05 7.32 21.60
CA PRO A 122 22.77 6.63 21.66
C PRO A 122 22.45 5.94 20.33
N THR A 123 21.79 4.79 20.43
CA THR A 123 21.22 4.09 19.27
C THR A 123 19.81 4.58 19.00
N THR A 124 19.47 4.84 17.74
CA THR A 124 18.06 5.07 17.35
C THR A 124 17.21 3.82 17.64
N PRO A 125 15.90 3.96 17.90
CA PRO A 125 15.04 2.81 18.11
C PRO A 125 14.87 2.00 16.82
N SER A 126 14.52 0.71 16.91
CA SER A 126 14.28 -0.12 15.73
C SER A 126 12.87 0.06 15.18
N ALA A 127 12.72 0.19 13.85
CA ALA A 127 11.42 0.17 13.17
C ALA A 127 11.12 -1.25 12.65
N THR A 128 9.87 -1.60 12.42
CA THR A 128 9.42 -2.89 11.87
C THR A 128 8.61 -2.68 10.60
N THR A 129 9.23 -2.95 9.46
CA THR A 129 8.60 -2.83 8.15
C THR A 129 7.66 -4.01 7.88
N SER A 130 6.44 -3.73 7.42
CA SER A 130 5.51 -4.74 6.90
C SER A 130 5.66 -4.97 5.40
N PHE A 131 6.42 -4.10 4.72
CA PHE A 131 6.65 -4.15 3.28
C PHE A 131 8.11 -4.49 2.96
N ALA A 132 8.35 -5.20 1.85
CA ALA A 132 9.68 -5.72 1.54
C ALA A 132 10.63 -4.66 0.99
N VAL A 133 10.15 -3.77 0.11
CA VAL A 133 11.02 -2.77 -0.53
C VAL A 133 10.88 -1.42 0.17
N THR A 134 11.86 -1.06 0.99
CA THR A 134 11.82 0.19 1.78
C THR A 134 13.17 0.88 1.88
N ARG A 135 13.17 2.22 1.92
CA ARG A 135 14.36 3.00 2.29
C ARG A 135 14.31 3.33 3.76
N VAL A 136 15.34 2.96 4.52
CA VAL A 136 15.43 3.22 5.97
C VAL A 136 16.21 4.50 6.23
N PHE A 137 15.72 5.26 7.21
CA PHE A 137 16.27 6.54 7.64
C PHE A 137 16.53 6.53 9.13
N TYR A 138 17.56 7.26 9.54
CA TYR A 138 17.97 7.42 10.92
C TYR A 138 18.13 8.91 11.21
N PHE A 139 17.57 9.35 12.32
CA PHE A 139 17.53 10.76 12.66
C PHE A 139 17.87 10.97 14.13
N ARG A 140 18.63 12.03 14.37
CA ARG A 140 18.91 12.52 15.72
C ARG A 140 18.76 14.03 15.75
N ALA A 141 17.99 14.51 16.71
CA ALA A 141 17.96 15.91 17.10
C ALA A 141 18.47 16.06 18.53
N ALA A 142 19.19 17.15 18.80
CA ALA A 142 19.71 17.44 20.12
C ALA A 142 19.54 18.92 20.49
N ARG A 143 19.25 19.13 21.78
CA ARG A 143 19.34 20.41 22.47
C ARG A 143 20.57 20.39 23.35
N ARG A 144 21.38 21.43 23.24
CA ARG A 144 22.48 21.70 24.16
C ARG A 144 22.22 23.02 24.89
N PRO A 145 21.98 23.01 26.20
CA PRO A 145 22.02 24.23 27.00
C PRO A 145 23.46 24.64 27.33
N SER A 146 23.59 25.85 27.87
CA SER A 146 24.85 26.50 28.24
C SER A 146 25.86 26.71 27.09
N SER A 147 25.38 26.79 25.85
CA SER A 147 26.21 27.17 24.70
C SER A 147 26.65 28.64 24.79
N THR A 148 27.84 28.97 24.30
CA THR A 148 28.39 30.33 24.33
C THR A 148 28.65 30.90 22.95
N SER A 149 28.69 30.04 21.93
CA SER A 149 28.97 30.43 20.55
C SER A 149 28.42 29.44 19.54
N ASN A 150 28.53 29.77 18.26
CA ASN A 150 28.24 28.85 17.16
C ASN A 150 29.13 27.59 17.15
N ALA A 151 30.30 27.61 17.78
CA ALA A 151 31.16 26.43 17.87
C ALA A 151 30.57 25.34 18.79
N ASP A 152 29.59 25.69 19.63
CA ASP A 152 28.86 24.77 20.49
C ASP A 152 27.64 24.11 19.80
N ILE A 153 27.39 24.41 18.53
CA ILE A 153 26.31 23.74 17.78
C ILE A 153 26.69 22.27 17.63
N PRO A 154 25.84 21.32 18.09
CA PRO A 154 26.10 19.90 17.87
C PRO A 154 26.21 19.59 16.38
N THR A 155 27.20 18.78 16.04
CA THR A 155 27.29 18.11 14.74
C THR A 155 27.24 16.61 14.99
N PHE A 156 26.75 15.86 14.01
CA PHE A 156 26.50 14.44 14.15
C PHE A 156 27.41 13.63 13.24
N SER A 157 27.65 12.38 13.63
CA SER A 157 28.34 11.43 12.78
C SER A 157 27.89 10.01 13.10
N GLU A 158 27.83 9.19 12.07
CA GLU A 158 27.58 7.76 12.18
C GLU A 158 28.82 6.98 11.71
N SER A 159 28.94 5.71 12.10
CA SER A 159 30.12 4.87 11.78
C SER A 159 29.74 3.54 11.11
N VAL A 160 28.56 3.47 10.53
CA VAL A 160 27.94 2.31 9.89
C VAL A 160 28.09 2.42 8.38
N THR A 161 28.79 1.48 7.78
CA THR A 161 28.92 1.41 6.32
C THR A 161 27.55 1.25 5.65
N GLY A 162 27.37 1.90 4.50
CA GLY A 162 26.13 1.80 3.71
C GLY A 162 25.04 2.76 4.18
N VAL A 163 25.42 3.81 4.91
CA VAL A 163 24.57 4.91 5.35
C VAL A 163 25.23 6.21 4.88
N SER A 164 24.41 7.12 4.35
CA SER A 164 24.83 8.44 3.89
C SER A 164 24.16 9.52 4.74
N GLU A 165 24.89 10.61 4.98
CA GLU A 165 24.33 11.82 5.58
C GLU A 165 23.55 12.60 4.54
N GLU A 166 22.29 12.91 4.84
CA GLU A 166 21.41 13.71 3.99
C GLU A 166 21.48 15.19 4.35
N LEU A 167 21.62 15.46 5.65
CA LEU A 167 21.77 16.80 6.21
C LEU A 167 22.30 16.73 7.64
N ASP A 168 23.04 17.76 8.02
CA ASP A 168 23.33 18.14 9.40
C ASP A 168 23.17 19.66 9.51
N VAL A 169 22.31 20.12 10.41
CA VAL A 169 21.99 21.53 10.56
C VAL A 169 21.71 21.87 12.01
N GLY A 170 22.18 23.04 12.43
CA GLY A 170 21.85 23.57 13.74
C GLY A 170 21.88 25.08 13.80
N VAL A 171 21.43 25.59 14.93
CA VAL A 171 21.34 27.01 15.22
C VAL A 171 21.71 27.27 16.66
N PHE A 172 22.50 28.33 16.83
CA PHE A 172 22.77 28.93 18.13
C PHE A 172 21.86 30.14 18.31
N SER A 173 21.11 30.21 19.41
CA SER A 173 20.13 31.28 19.62
C SER A 173 20.73 32.64 20.04
N GLY A 174 22.05 32.79 20.05
CA GLY A 174 22.72 33.99 20.59
C GLY A 174 22.63 34.13 22.12
N GLY A 175 22.06 33.12 22.79
CA GLY A 175 21.96 33.01 24.25
C GLY A 175 22.74 31.79 24.75
N THR A 176 22.07 30.92 25.50
CA THR A 176 22.70 29.72 26.09
C THR A 176 22.26 28.41 25.44
N THR A 177 21.64 28.41 24.25
CA THR A 177 21.07 27.17 23.70
C THR A 177 21.39 26.98 22.22
N CYS A 178 21.83 25.77 21.88
CA CYS A 178 21.91 25.29 20.50
C CYS A 178 20.89 24.18 20.28
N TYR A 179 20.19 24.22 19.15
CA TYR A 179 19.46 23.07 18.61
C TYR A 179 20.13 22.62 17.33
N ALA A 180 20.22 21.32 17.12
CA ALA A 180 20.69 20.75 15.86
C ALA A 180 19.96 19.45 15.57
N HIS A 181 19.89 19.08 14.30
CA HIS A 181 19.50 17.74 13.90
C HIS A 181 20.29 17.26 12.68
N ALA A 182 20.35 15.95 12.52
CA ALA A 182 20.86 15.30 11.33
C ALA A 182 19.94 14.18 10.89
N LEU A 183 19.91 13.96 9.57
CA LEU A 183 19.21 12.87 8.93
C LEU A 183 20.21 12.05 8.12
N TYR A 184 20.14 10.75 8.29
CA TYR A 184 20.92 9.77 7.55
C TYR A 184 19.97 8.81 6.84
N SER A 185 20.39 8.27 5.70
CA SER A 185 19.64 7.23 4.98
C SER A 185 20.53 6.06 4.64
N LYS A 186 19.95 4.85 4.59
CA LYS A 186 20.61 3.70 3.98
C LYS A 186 20.87 3.98 2.50
N ASP A 187 22.06 3.63 2.01
CA ASP A 187 22.44 3.84 0.61
C ASP A 187 21.59 2.99 -0.35
N ALA A 188 21.25 1.77 0.10
CA ALA A 188 20.46 0.80 -0.64
C ALA A 188 19.09 0.58 0.00
N ASP A 189 18.09 0.30 -0.83
CA ASP A 189 16.78 -0.13 -0.35
C ASP A 189 16.88 -1.51 0.28
N GLU A 190 16.21 -1.67 1.42
CA GLU A 190 15.96 -2.98 2.01
C GLU A 190 14.98 -3.75 1.12
N THR A 191 15.16 -5.06 0.98
CA THR A 191 14.34 -5.92 0.09
C THR A 191 13.54 -6.98 0.85
N ALA A 192 13.52 -6.91 2.18
CA ALA A 192 12.78 -7.79 3.05
C ALA A 192 12.04 -6.99 4.13
N SER A 193 10.88 -7.49 4.54
CA SER A 193 10.13 -6.98 5.68
C SER A 193 10.80 -7.37 7.00
N GLY A 194 10.23 -6.93 8.12
CA GLY A 194 10.72 -7.21 9.47
C GLY A 194 11.46 -6.04 10.10
N THR A 195 12.20 -6.34 11.17
CA THR A 195 12.86 -5.34 12.00
C THR A 195 14.07 -4.71 11.31
N LYS A 196 14.07 -3.38 11.25
CA LYS A 196 15.16 -2.51 10.82
C LYS A 196 15.83 -1.95 12.06
N ALA A 197 17.00 -2.50 12.38
CA ALA A 197 17.77 -2.07 13.53
C ALA A 197 18.15 -0.59 13.40
N GLY A 198 18.04 0.14 14.50
CA GLY A 198 18.59 1.48 14.61
C GLY A 198 20.12 1.48 14.59
N ILE A 199 20.70 2.67 14.44
CA ILE A 199 22.16 2.87 14.44
C ILE A 199 22.58 3.84 15.53
N ALA A 200 23.82 3.74 15.96
CA ALA A 200 24.43 4.72 16.85
C ALA A 200 24.77 5.99 16.07
N ILE A 201 24.28 7.14 16.51
CA ILE A 201 24.61 8.46 15.94
C ILE A 201 25.33 9.24 17.03
N SER A 202 26.60 9.55 16.80
CA SER A 202 27.45 10.31 17.72
C SER A 202 27.14 11.80 17.65
N ASN A 203 27.38 12.52 18.74
CA ASN A 203 27.31 13.97 18.80
C ASN A 203 28.71 14.52 19.14
N SER A 204 29.19 15.52 18.40
CA SER A 204 30.51 16.15 18.62
C SER A 204 30.61 16.88 19.96
N GLN A 205 29.47 17.23 20.54
CA GLN A 205 29.30 18.05 21.73
C GLN A 205 28.79 17.21 22.90
N THR A 206 29.52 16.16 23.30
CA THR A 206 29.07 15.12 24.25
C THR A 206 28.82 15.59 25.69
N ASN A 207 29.38 16.72 26.10
CA ASN A 207 29.13 17.29 27.41
C ASN A 207 27.82 18.11 27.43
N ASN A 208 26.99 17.94 28.46
CA ASN A 208 25.84 18.81 28.72
C ASN A 208 24.82 18.89 27.55
N VAL A 209 24.61 17.82 26.80
CA VAL A 209 23.46 17.71 25.89
C VAL A 209 22.24 17.39 26.74
N GLN A 210 21.21 18.23 26.67
CA GLN A 210 19.98 18.04 27.44
C GLN A 210 18.78 18.14 26.51
N GLY A 211 18.29 16.98 26.11
CA GLY A 211 17.16 16.80 25.22
C GLY A 211 17.59 16.24 23.88
N ASN A 212 17.22 15.00 23.64
CA ASN A 212 17.43 14.33 22.37
C ASN A 212 16.10 13.75 21.89
N VAL A 213 15.95 13.67 20.58
CA VAL A 213 14.95 12.85 19.91
C VAL A 213 15.67 11.98 18.89
N LEU A 214 15.45 10.68 18.98
CA LEU A 214 16.07 9.65 18.13
C LEU A 214 14.96 8.95 17.38
N ARG A 215 15.16 8.72 16.08
CA ARG A 215 14.13 8.14 15.22
C ARG A 215 14.74 7.21 14.17
N THR A 216 14.03 6.13 13.90
CA THR A 216 14.20 5.31 12.70
C THR A 216 12.86 5.26 11.98
N PHE A 217 12.84 5.52 10.69
CA PHE A 217 11.62 5.37 9.88
C PHE A 217 11.94 4.75 8.53
N ALA A 218 10.93 4.18 7.89
CA ALA A 218 11.08 3.54 6.59
C ALA A 218 10.08 4.10 5.59
N LEU A 219 10.57 4.55 4.43
CA LEU A 219 9.72 4.90 3.29
C LEU A 219 9.38 3.65 2.50
N LYS A 220 8.09 3.49 2.17
CA LYS A 220 7.57 2.40 1.35
C LYS A 220 7.86 2.67 -0.11
N ALA A 221 8.49 1.74 -0.83
CA ALA A 221 8.68 1.92 -2.26
C ALA A 221 7.36 1.77 -3.02
N ASP A 222 7.21 2.55 -4.08
CA ASP A 222 6.15 2.38 -5.06
C ASP A 222 6.45 1.11 -5.85
N VAL A 223 5.69 0.05 -5.57
CA VAL A 223 5.76 -1.20 -6.33
C VAL A 223 4.53 -1.21 -7.21
N PRO A 224 4.68 -1.05 -8.54
CA PRO A 224 3.55 -1.17 -9.43
C PRO A 224 2.94 -2.55 -9.20
N GLU A 225 1.64 -2.60 -8.98
CA GLU A 225 0.93 -3.87 -8.87
C GLU A 225 1.30 -4.72 -10.08
N SER A 226 1.82 -5.92 -9.85
CA SER A 226 2.08 -6.84 -10.93
C SER A 226 0.74 -7.34 -11.46
N SER A 227 0.17 -6.62 -12.42
CA SER A 227 -0.93 -7.14 -13.24
C SER A 227 -0.35 -8.16 -14.21
N GLY A 228 0.11 -9.30 -13.69
CA GLY A 228 0.49 -10.43 -14.51
C GLY A 228 -0.80 -11.09 -15.01
N SER A 229 -1.18 -10.86 -16.26
CA SER A 229 -2.14 -11.77 -16.90
C SER A 229 -1.44 -13.11 -17.08
N VAL A 230 -1.96 -14.18 -16.48
CA VAL A 230 -1.54 -15.54 -16.86
C VAL A 230 -2.11 -15.82 -18.25
N ALA A 231 -1.40 -15.36 -19.29
CA ALA A 231 -1.69 -15.71 -20.67
C ALA A 231 -1.01 -17.05 -20.97
N GLY A 232 -1.62 -18.13 -20.50
CA GLY A 232 -1.28 -19.48 -20.93
C GLY A 232 -2.41 -20.02 -21.79
N THR A 233 -2.12 -20.45 -23.02
CA THR A 233 -2.97 -21.46 -23.65
C THR A 233 -2.77 -22.75 -22.87
N LEU A 234 -3.76 -23.14 -22.06
CA LEU A 234 -3.75 -24.49 -21.48
C LEU A 234 -3.66 -25.50 -22.64
N PRO A 235 -2.78 -26.52 -22.54
CA PRO A 235 -2.81 -27.64 -23.47
C PRO A 235 -4.23 -28.22 -23.55
N ALA A 236 -4.59 -28.81 -24.69
CA ALA A 236 -5.86 -29.53 -24.82
C ALA A 236 -6.01 -30.51 -23.66
N VAL A 237 -7.03 -30.29 -22.83
CA VAL A 237 -7.27 -31.05 -21.60
C VAL A 237 -7.81 -32.42 -21.99
N THR A 238 -6.94 -33.43 -22.02
CA THR A 238 -7.33 -34.83 -22.29
C THR A 238 -7.67 -35.63 -21.03
N ALA A 239 -7.59 -35.03 -19.83
CA ALA A 239 -8.04 -35.64 -18.58
C ALA A 239 -8.47 -34.57 -17.56
N ALA A 240 -9.46 -34.91 -16.73
CA ALA A 240 -10.14 -34.05 -15.78
C ALA A 240 -9.19 -33.15 -14.95
N ILE A 241 -9.50 -31.86 -14.88
CA ILE A 241 -8.84 -30.89 -14.00
C ILE A 241 -9.78 -30.62 -12.83
N THR A 242 -9.32 -30.91 -11.61
CA THR A 242 -9.85 -30.28 -10.39
C THR A 242 -8.88 -29.17 -10.01
N ALA A 243 -9.26 -27.92 -10.22
CA ALA A 243 -8.45 -26.77 -9.82
C ALA A 243 -9.25 -25.87 -8.89
N THR A 244 -8.64 -25.51 -7.76
CA THR A 244 -9.15 -24.49 -6.85
C THR A 244 -8.22 -23.28 -6.99
N ALA A 245 -8.69 -22.22 -7.64
CA ALA A 245 -7.97 -20.96 -7.75
C ALA A 245 -8.69 -19.90 -6.90
N SER A 246 -7.94 -19.24 -6.02
CA SER A 246 -8.38 -18.04 -5.29
C SER A 246 -7.53 -16.87 -5.76
N HIS A 247 -8.16 -15.86 -6.35
CA HIS A 247 -7.48 -14.64 -6.78
C HIS A 247 -8.45 -13.44 -6.76
N ASP A 248 -7.98 -12.28 -6.32
CA ASP A 248 -8.77 -11.04 -6.19
C ASP A 248 -8.81 -10.19 -7.48
N GLY A 249 -8.60 -10.81 -8.65
CA GLY A 249 -8.53 -10.12 -9.94
C GLY A 249 -9.37 -10.80 -11.05
N PRO A 250 -9.70 -10.09 -12.15
CA PRO A 250 -10.50 -10.64 -13.23
C PRO A 250 -9.73 -11.74 -13.99
N LEU A 251 -10.31 -12.94 -14.06
CA LEU A 251 -9.82 -14.02 -14.91
C LEU A 251 -10.29 -13.81 -16.35
N SER A 252 -9.39 -13.58 -17.31
CA SER A 252 -9.72 -13.56 -18.74
C SER A 252 -8.90 -14.60 -19.49
N GLY A 253 -9.56 -15.56 -20.15
CA GLY A 253 -8.91 -16.56 -21.00
C GLY A 253 -9.91 -17.19 -21.98
N ALA A 254 -9.43 -17.53 -23.17
CA ALA A 254 -10.21 -18.34 -24.11
C ALA A 254 -10.01 -19.81 -23.77
N LEU A 255 -11.06 -20.49 -23.30
CA LEU A 255 -11.05 -21.94 -23.10
C LEU A 255 -11.17 -22.63 -24.47
N PRO A 256 -10.32 -23.64 -24.78
CA PRO A 256 -10.55 -24.53 -25.90
C PRO A 256 -11.90 -25.24 -25.75
N ALA A 257 -12.53 -25.61 -26.88
CA ALA A 257 -13.76 -26.40 -26.86
C ALA A 257 -13.55 -27.70 -26.05
N PRO A 258 -14.31 -27.96 -24.97
CA PRO A 258 -14.14 -29.15 -24.18
C PRO A 258 -14.60 -30.39 -24.96
N THR A 259 -13.71 -31.36 -25.13
CA THR A 259 -14.03 -32.67 -25.76
C THR A 259 -14.52 -33.71 -24.75
N ALA A 260 -14.64 -33.37 -23.46
CA ALA A 260 -15.15 -34.25 -22.41
C ALA A 260 -15.86 -33.45 -21.30
N ALA A 261 -16.82 -34.12 -20.64
CA ALA A 261 -17.82 -33.56 -19.72
C ALA A 261 -17.25 -32.60 -18.66
N PHE A 262 -18.02 -31.55 -18.38
CA PHE A 262 -17.73 -30.56 -17.33
C PHE A 262 -18.64 -30.84 -16.13
N ALA A 263 -18.07 -30.96 -14.93
CA ALA A 263 -18.80 -31.00 -13.67
C ALA A 263 -18.15 -29.97 -12.73
N GLY A 264 -18.92 -29.01 -12.26
CA GLY A 264 -18.47 -28.01 -11.29
C GLY A 264 -19.62 -27.66 -10.35
N GLU A 265 -19.37 -27.68 -9.05
CA GLU A 265 -20.27 -27.13 -8.05
C GLU A 265 -19.83 -25.71 -7.73
N HIS A 266 -20.74 -24.75 -7.87
CA HIS A 266 -20.49 -23.36 -7.54
C HIS A 266 -21.17 -23.05 -6.22
N PHE A 267 -20.38 -22.71 -5.20
CA PHE A 267 -20.88 -22.21 -3.92
C PHE A 267 -20.54 -20.73 -3.81
N ALA A 268 -21.40 -19.86 -4.34
CA ALA A 268 -21.30 -18.42 -4.07
C ALA A 268 -22.44 -17.99 -3.16
N PRO A 269 -22.15 -17.36 -2.01
CA PRO A 269 -23.12 -16.50 -1.38
C PRO A 269 -23.15 -15.14 -2.11
N ALA A 270 -24.36 -14.75 -2.56
CA ALA A 270 -24.81 -13.42 -2.97
C ALA A 270 -24.52 -12.92 -4.42
N ASP A 271 -25.62 -12.81 -5.18
CA ASP A 271 -26.00 -11.77 -6.15
C ASP A 271 -24.93 -11.17 -7.08
N GLY A 272 -24.62 -11.88 -8.17
CA GLY A 272 -23.98 -11.31 -9.35
C GLY A 272 -24.33 -12.09 -10.63
N PRO A 273 -24.56 -11.42 -11.78
CA PRO A 273 -24.82 -12.13 -13.04
C PRO A 273 -23.55 -12.82 -13.55
N VAL A 274 -23.63 -14.13 -13.77
CA VAL A 274 -22.57 -14.90 -14.46
C VAL A 274 -22.78 -14.78 -15.97
N ALA A 275 -21.98 -13.94 -16.63
CA ALA A 275 -21.97 -13.85 -18.09
C ALA A 275 -20.82 -14.68 -18.66
N ALA A 276 -21.11 -15.86 -19.21
CA ALA A 276 -20.14 -16.68 -19.94
C ALA A 276 -20.67 -16.97 -21.35
N THR A 277 -19.96 -16.52 -22.39
CA THR A 277 -20.15 -17.01 -23.76
C THR A 277 -19.41 -18.34 -23.92
N LEU A 278 -20.16 -19.45 -23.93
CA LEU A 278 -19.61 -20.79 -24.09
C LEU A 278 -19.45 -21.14 -25.59
N PRO A 279 -18.32 -21.76 -26.00
CA PRO A 279 -18.20 -22.35 -27.33
C PRO A 279 -19.15 -23.55 -27.51
N ALA A 280 -19.39 -23.96 -28.76
CA ALA A 280 -20.19 -25.14 -29.09
C ALA A 280 -19.63 -26.41 -28.39
N LEU A 281 -20.47 -27.06 -27.58
CA LEU A 281 -20.12 -28.29 -26.85
C LEU A 281 -20.35 -29.53 -27.73
N SER A 282 -19.41 -30.48 -27.72
CA SER A 282 -19.59 -31.82 -28.29
C SER A 282 -19.71 -32.92 -27.21
N GLY A 283 -20.08 -32.57 -25.97
CA GLY A 283 -20.15 -33.48 -24.83
C GLY A 283 -21.38 -33.29 -23.95
N ALA A 284 -21.65 -34.26 -23.07
CA ALA A 284 -22.75 -34.21 -22.10
C ALA A 284 -22.45 -33.23 -20.96
N PHE A 285 -23.47 -32.46 -20.55
CA PHE A 285 -23.42 -31.54 -19.41
C PHE A 285 -24.25 -32.12 -18.27
N ALA A 286 -23.67 -32.22 -17.07
CA ALA A 286 -24.37 -32.56 -15.84
C ALA A 286 -23.96 -31.55 -14.77
N GLY A 287 -24.90 -30.71 -14.34
CA GLY A 287 -24.69 -29.72 -13.29
C GLY A 287 -25.98 -29.50 -12.51
N GLY A 288 -25.89 -29.53 -11.19
CA GLY A 288 -26.97 -29.14 -10.29
C GLY A 288 -26.80 -27.68 -9.87
N VAL A 289 -27.89 -26.93 -9.83
CA VAL A 289 -27.90 -25.56 -9.32
C VAL A 289 -28.86 -25.51 -8.13
N GLU A 290 -28.31 -25.35 -6.93
CA GLU A 290 -29.09 -24.99 -5.75
C GLU A 290 -29.03 -23.46 -5.56
N GLY A 291 -30.05 -22.74 -6.04
CA GLY A 291 -30.14 -21.29 -5.84
C GLY A 291 -31.21 -20.60 -6.68
N LEU A 292 -31.76 -19.50 -6.15
CA LEU A 292 -32.72 -18.63 -6.83
C LEU A 292 -32.00 -17.76 -7.88
N ALA A 293 -31.67 -18.31 -9.05
CA ALA A 293 -31.03 -17.56 -10.12
C ALA A 293 -31.79 -17.69 -11.44
N THR A 294 -32.02 -16.57 -12.13
CA THR A 294 -32.53 -16.54 -13.50
C THR A 294 -31.38 -16.84 -14.47
N MET A 295 -31.37 -18.01 -15.10
CA MET A 295 -30.44 -18.30 -16.19
C MET A 295 -30.97 -17.71 -17.50
N ALA A 296 -30.27 -16.71 -18.04
CA ALA A 296 -30.50 -16.19 -19.40
C ALA A 296 -29.24 -16.41 -20.23
N GLY A 297 -29.35 -17.24 -21.26
CA GLY A 297 -28.25 -17.53 -22.19
C GLY A 297 -28.74 -18.14 -23.49
N THR A 298 -28.07 -17.81 -24.59
CA THR A 298 -28.24 -18.48 -25.89
C THR A 298 -27.35 -19.71 -25.93
N LEU A 299 -27.95 -20.90 -25.91
CA LEU A 299 -27.26 -22.19 -26.04
C LEU A 299 -26.99 -22.50 -27.53
N PRO A 300 -25.76 -22.91 -27.91
CA PRO A 300 -25.50 -23.48 -29.23
C PRO A 300 -26.29 -24.78 -29.46
N ALA A 301 -26.40 -25.22 -30.71
CA ALA A 301 -27.04 -26.50 -31.04
C ALA A 301 -26.43 -27.66 -30.25
N VAL A 302 -27.26 -28.33 -29.45
CA VAL A 302 -26.84 -29.41 -28.56
C VAL A 302 -26.92 -30.74 -29.34
N THR A 303 -25.78 -31.36 -29.60
CA THR A 303 -25.68 -32.68 -30.26
C THR A 303 -25.63 -33.87 -29.29
N ALA A 304 -25.75 -33.63 -27.97
CA ALA A 304 -25.71 -34.66 -26.91
C ALA A 304 -26.89 -34.55 -25.92
N SER A 305 -27.09 -35.57 -25.08
CA SER A 305 -28.17 -35.58 -24.07
C SER A 305 -27.91 -34.55 -22.95
N LEU A 306 -28.94 -33.80 -22.58
CA LEU A 306 -28.94 -32.89 -21.43
C LEU A 306 -29.71 -33.55 -20.26
N ALA A 307 -29.08 -33.66 -19.10
CA ALA A 307 -29.75 -34.03 -17.85
C ALA A 307 -29.54 -32.89 -16.85
N ALA A 308 -30.62 -32.23 -16.44
CA ALA A 308 -30.60 -31.14 -15.48
C ALA A 308 -31.60 -31.43 -14.37
N GLU A 309 -31.17 -31.33 -13.11
CA GLU A 309 -32.03 -31.34 -11.94
C GLU A 309 -32.27 -29.88 -11.55
N ILE A 310 -33.45 -29.34 -11.86
CA ILE A 310 -33.84 -27.96 -11.55
C ILE A 310 -34.67 -27.98 -10.27
N VAL A 311 -34.15 -27.36 -9.21
CA VAL A 311 -34.85 -27.36 -7.91
C VAL A 311 -35.81 -26.15 -7.80
N PHE A 312 -35.52 -24.95 -8.33
CA PHE A 312 -36.50 -23.82 -8.40
C PHE A 312 -36.17 -22.75 -9.48
N GLY A 313 -37.12 -22.38 -10.36
CA GLY A 313 -37.10 -21.17 -11.21
C GLY A 313 -37.59 -21.34 -12.67
N PRO A 314 -38.10 -20.28 -13.36
CA PRO A 314 -38.49 -20.34 -14.77
C PRO A 314 -37.27 -20.34 -15.71
N LEU A 315 -37.23 -21.27 -16.66
CA LEU A 315 -36.22 -21.32 -17.72
C LEU A 315 -36.68 -20.44 -18.91
N ALA A 316 -35.97 -19.35 -19.20
CA ALA A 316 -36.26 -18.46 -20.32
C ALA A 316 -35.09 -18.43 -21.31
N GLY A 317 -35.26 -19.05 -22.48
CA GLY A 317 -34.26 -19.04 -23.56
C GLY A 317 -34.79 -19.65 -24.85
N THR A 318 -34.27 -19.18 -25.99
CA THR A 318 -34.51 -19.77 -27.31
C THR A 318 -33.61 -20.99 -27.51
N LEU A 319 -34.21 -22.19 -27.63
CA LEU A 319 -33.52 -23.45 -27.89
C LEU A 319 -33.43 -23.71 -29.42
N PRO A 320 -32.24 -24.06 -29.96
CA PRO A 320 -32.14 -24.61 -31.32
C PRO A 320 -32.79 -26.01 -31.40
N ALA A 321 -33.01 -26.51 -32.62
CA ALA A 321 -33.56 -27.83 -32.87
C ALA A 321 -32.78 -28.92 -32.12
N VAL A 322 -33.49 -29.68 -31.27
CA VAL A 322 -32.94 -30.75 -30.44
C VAL A 322 -32.97 -32.06 -31.25
N THR A 323 -31.80 -32.67 -31.48
CA THR A 323 -31.66 -33.95 -32.20
C THR A 323 -31.53 -35.18 -31.29
N ALA A 324 -31.59 -35.02 -29.96
CA ALA A 324 -31.44 -36.11 -28.98
C ALA A 324 -32.50 -36.04 -27.85
N ALA A 325 -32.70 -37.14 -27.11
CA ALA A 325 -33.71 -37.23 -26.05
C ALA A 325 -33.40 -36.30 -24.86
N LEU A 326 -34.42 -35.58 -24.38
CA LEU A 326 -34.40 -34.76 -23.17
C LEU A 326 -35.07 -35.53 -22.03
N VAL A 327 -34.36 -35.73 -20.91
CA VAL A 327 -34.93 -36.31 -19.68
C VAL A 327 -34.87 -35.22 -18.60
N VAL A 328 -36.03 -34.78 -18.14
CA VAL A 328 -36.16 -33.83 -17.02
C VAL A 328 -36.85 -34.55 -15.87
N GLU A 329 -36.18 -34.70 -14.73
CA GLU A 329 -36.83 -35.09 -13.48
C GLU A 329 -37.17 -33.82 -12.70
N THR A 330 -38.46 -33.52 -12.60
CA THR A 330 -38.97 -32.52 -11.65
C THR A 330 -39.56 -33.26 -10.45
N ARG A 331 -39.12 -32.98 -9.23
CA ARG A 331 -39.79 -33.47 -8.01
C ARG A 331 -40.75 -32.41 -7.48
N PRO A 332 -42.08 -32.53 -7.70
CA PRO A 332 -43.03 -31.64 -7.05
C PRO A 332 -43.13 -31.99 -5.56
N PHE A 333 -42.76 -31.07 -4.67
CA PHE A 333 -43.16 -31.11 -3.26
C PHE A 333 -44.32 -30.14 -3.04
N GLY A 334 -45.53 -30.66 -2.90
CA GLY A 334 -46.73 -29.89 -2.53
C GLY A 334 -48.03 -30.56 -2.98
N PRO A 335 -49.10 -30.55 -2.16
CA PRO A 335 -50.36 -31.21 -2.51
C PRO A 335 -51.17 -30.31 -3.46
N ASN A 336 -51.03 -30.52 -4.77
CA ASN A 336 -52.08 -30.33 -5.80
C ASN A 336 -51.46 -30.49 -7.20
N VAL A 337 -51.63 -31.66 -7.81
CA VAL A 337 -51.31 -31.89 -9.23
C VAL A 337 -52.64 -32.01 -9.99
N LEU A 338 -52.96 -31.00 -10.81
CA LEU A 338 -54.00 -31.09 -11.84
C LEU A 338 -53.32 -31.51 -13.15
N ALA A 339 -53.55 -32.78 -13.53
CA ALA A 339 -53.36 -33.44 -14.82
C ALA A 339 -52.17 -33.02 -15.73
N VAL A 340 -51.29 -33.99 -16.00
CA VAL A 340 -50.35 -33.98 -17.14
C VAL A 340 -50.87 -34.98 -18.18
N GLU A 341 -51.18 -34.53 -19.39
CA GLU A 341 -51.52 -35.43 -20.52
C GLU A 341 -50.28 -35.74 -21.38
N PRO A 342 -50.09 -36.99 -21.84
CA PRO A 342 -49.02 -37.37 -22.75
C PRO A 342 -49.40 -37.15 -24.22
N GLU A 343 -48.52 -36.49 -24.96
CA GLU A 343 -48.67 -36.20 -26.40
C GLU A 343 -48.14 -37.37 -27.25
N ASP A 344 -49.06 -38.09 -27.89
CA ASP A 344 -48.76 -39.13 -28.89
C ASP A 344 -49.53 -38.82 -30.18
N ARG A 345 -48.81 -38.53 -31.28
CA ARG A 345 -49.41 -38.55 -32.63
C ARG A 345 -48.38 -38.80 -33.73
N ARG A 346 -48.25 -40.07 -34.15
CA ARG A 346 -47.76 -40.45 -35.48
C ARG A 346 -48.86 -40.20 -36.52
N VAL A 347 -48.56 -39.43 -37.56
CA VAL A 347 -49.39 -39.35 -38.77
C VAL A 347 -48.83 -40.36 -39.78
N VAL A 348 -49.61 -41.40 -40.07
CA VAL A 348 -49.33 -42.35 -41.16
C VAL A 348 -49.93 -41.76 -42.44
N MET A 349 -49.10 -41.49 -43.45
CA MET A 349 -49.55 -41.27 -44.82
C MET A 349 -49.87 -42.64 -45.43
N THR A 350 -51.09 -42.82 -45.92
CA THR A 350 -51.42 -43.82 -46.94
C THR A 350 -51.71 -43.10 -48.26
N GLU A 351 -51.30 -43.75 -49.34
CA GLU A 351 -51.27 -43.33 -50.76
C GLU A 351 -52.49 -42.58 -51.28
#